data_AF-A0A511HFY5-F1
#
_entry.id   AF-A0A511HFY5-F1
#
_cell.length_a   1.000
_cell.length_b   1.000
_cell.length_c   1.000
_cell.angle_alpha   90.00
_cell.angle_beta   90.00
_cell.angle_gamma   90.00
#
_symmetry.space_group_name_H-M   'P 1'
#
loop_
_entity.id
_entity.type
_entity.pdbx_description
1 polymer ?
#
loop_
_entity_poly.entity_id
_entity_poly.type
_entity_poly.pdbx_seq_one_letter_code
_entity_poly.pdbx_strand_id
1 'polypeptide(L)'
;MKPPLELSEDLRRMLRSHAPGLESDIERFLETAPAPCLYIRSERVSRSPLRPSILHRLLGHRAAQPVLSALDSKFGGIPYVEEADLTWDGFHFLGQLNFAQLSDAPATLPRRGLFALDRNHRVPDCTASAFRVRWYPEPTEARARPVSPPRCIGRWETRMQFIPGWSLPGGAEWEAPLPAGVTQLHEAWTAWTPSGYLEDEQRPGLHRLSGHRSAGLDEPYSFVPPPGRDSSLRAYAQLLRIDFDNASGFHWGTNQGYVLIHPEDLAANQLERAVVTWANA
;
A
#
# COMPACT_ATOMS: atom_id res chain seq x y z
N MET A 1 -2.80 -0.61 -20.37
CA MET A 1 -2.12 -1.63 -21.19
C MET A 1 -0.98 -2.21 -20.36
N LYS A 2 -0.78 -3.53 -20.34
CA LYS A 2 0.35 -4.18 -19.66
C LYS A 2 1.66 -3.76 -20.36
N PRO A 3 2.67 -3.24 -19.65
CA PRO A 3 3.96 -2.91 -20.28
C PRO A 3 4.61 -4.15 -20.92
N PRO A 4 5.38 -4.02 -22.02
CA PRO A 4 6.09 -5.17 -22.58
C PRO A 4 7.16 -5.69 -21.62
N LEU A 5 7.33 -7.01 -21.56
CA LEU A 5 8.39 -7.69 -20.82
C LEU A 5 9.23 -8.48 -21.81
N GLU A 6 10.21 -7.81 -22.38
CA GLU A 6 11.14 -8.42 -23.34
C GLU A 6 12.53 -8.50 -22.73
N LEU A 7 13.06 -9.71 -22.68
CA LEU A 7 14.45 -9.94 -22.29
C LEU A 7 15.38 -9.32 -23.33
N SER A 8 16.48 -8.72 -22.87
CA SER A 8 17.55 -8.31 -23.79
C SER A 8 18.19 -9.55 -24.42
N GLU A 9 18.71 -9.41 -25.65
CA GLU A 9 19.40 -10.51 -26.33
C GLU A 9 20.62 -11.02 -25.54
N ASP A 10 21.29 -10.14 -24.80
CA ASP A 10 22.40 -10.51 -23.94
C ASP A 10 21.94 -11.38 -22.77
N LEU A 11 20.82 -11.03 -22.12
CA LEU A 11 20.24 -11.82 -21.04
C LEU A 11 19.73 -13.17 -21.57
N ARG A 12 19.08 -13.20 -22.74
CA ARG A 12 18.71 -14.46 -23.43
C ARG A 12 19.92 -15.34 -23.71
N ARG A 13 21.02 -14.77 -24.19
CA ARG A 13 22.27 -15.51 -24.45
C ARG A 13 22.85 -16.07 -23.16
N MET A 14 22.85 -15.29 -22.08
CA MET A 14 23.30 -15.75 -20.77
C MET A 14 22.42 -16.88 -20.24
N LEU A 15 21.09 -16.77 -20.33
CA LEU A 15 20.18 -17.84 -19.88
C LEU A 15 20.43 -19.14 -20.63
N ARG A 16 20.54 -19.08 -21.96
CA ARG A 16 20.87 -20.25 -22.82
C ARG A 16 22.21 -20.89 -22.49
N SER A 17 23.22 -20.09 -22.13
CA SER A 17 24.56 -20.63 -21.81
C SER A 17 24.62 -21.34 -20.46
N HIS A 18 23.71 -21.02 -19.53
CA HIS A 18 23.71 -21.61 -18.19
C HIS A 18 23.02 -22.97 -18.14
N ALA A 19 21.84 -23.11 -18.76
CA ALA A 19 21.13 -24.38 -18.80
C ALA A 19 20.21 -24.48 -20.03
N PRO A 20 20.12 -25.67 -20.68
CA PRO A 20 19.12 -25.92 -21.70
C PRO A 20 17.71 -25.69 -21.16
N GLY A 21 16.89 -24.91 -21.88
CA GLY A 21 15.49 -24.65 -21.53
C GLY A 21 15.26 -23.50 -20.54
N LEU A 22 16.29 -22.98 -19.88
CA LEU A 22 16.16 -21.92 -18.87
C LEU A 22 15.57 -20.62 -19.43
N GLU A 23 15.95 -20.23 -20.65
CA GLU A 23 15.34 -19.09 -21.35
C GLU A 23 13.82 -19.24 -21.49
N SER A 24 13.37 -20.40 -21.97
CA SER A 24 11.94 -20.66 -22.17
C SER A 24 11.16 -20.73 -20.86
N ASP A 25 11.76 -21.25 -19.79
CA ASP A 25 11.15 -21.26 -18.46
C ASP A 25 11.02 -19.84 -17.89
N ILE A 26 12.03 -18.99 -18.10
CA ILE A 26 11.99 -17.56 -17.72
C ILE A 26 10.94 -16.81 -18.54
N GLU A 27 10.86 -17.03 -19.85
CA GLU A 27 9.84 -16.38 -20.69
C GLU A 27 8.42 -16.77 -20.23
N ARG A 28 8.19 -18.05 -19.89
CA ARG A 28 6.91 -18.50 -19.31
C ARG A 28 6.63 -17.87 -17.95
N PHE A 29 7.65 -17.72 -17.11
CA PHE A 29 7.52 -16.99 -15.84
C PHE A 29 7.10 -15.53 -16.10
N LEU A 30 7.76 -14.82 -17.02
CA LEU A 30 7.45 -13.41 -17.33
C LEU A 30 6.06 -13.19 -17.94
N GLU A 31 5.51 -14.18 -18.64
CA GLU A 31 4.13 -14.13 -19.13
C GLU A 31 3.12 -14.02 -17.99
N THR A 32 3.37 -14.77 -16.91
CA THR A 32 2.44 -14.94 -15.78
C THR A 32 2.78 -14.11 -14.55
N ALA A 33 4.03 -13.64 -14.42
CA ALA A 33 4.51 -12.91 -13.27
C ALA A 33 3.76 -11.59 -13.02
N PRO A 34 3.37 -10.77 -14.01
CA PRO A 34 2.73 -9.49 -13.73
C PRO A 34 1.35 -9.58 -13.09
N ALA A 35 1.17 -8.88 -11.97
CA ALA A 35 -0.12 -8.76 -11.30
C ALA A 35 -0.70 -7.35 -11.45
N PRO A 36 -2.00 -7.20 -11.78
CA PRO A 36 -2.64 -5.89 -11.88
C PRO A 36 -2.76 -5.24 -10.49
N CYS A 37 -2.52 -3.93 -10.43
CA CYS A 37 -2.62 -3.12 -9.22
C CYS A 37 -3.22 -1.75 -9.52
N LEU A 38 -3.51 -0.98 -8.47
CA LEU A 38 -3.78 0.45 -8.58
C LEU A 38 -2.69 1.23 -7.87
N TYR A 39 -2.02 2.13 -8.58
CA TYR A 39 -1.19 3.14 -7.96
C TYR A 39 -2.07 4.25 -7.39
N ILE A 40 -1.70 4.76 -6.22
CA ILE A 40 -2.43 5.83 -5.56
C ILE A 40 -1.51 7.03 -5.47
N ARG A 41 -1.96 8.14 -6.06
CA ARG A 41 -1.32 9.45 -5.93
C ARG A 41 -2.18 10.35 -5.06
N SER A 42 -1.54 11.02 -4.12
CA SER A 42 -2.21 11.99 -3.25
C SER A 42 -2.23 13.38 -3.86
N GLU A 43 -3.39 14.04 -3.83
CA GLU A 43 -3.57 15.41 -4.26
C GLU A 43 -4.11 16.26 -3.10
N ARG A 44 -3.39 17.32 -2.73
CA ARG A 44 -3.85 18.26 -1.70
C ARG A 44 -5.12 18.96 -2.16
N VAL A 45 -6.15 18.93 -1.32
CA VAL A 45 -7.41 19.65 -1.57
C VAL A 45 -7.39 21.09 -1.04
N SER A 46 -6.36 21.44 -0.27
CA SER A 46 -6.16 22.80 0.24
C SER A 46 -4.68 23.16 0.26
N ARG A 47 -4.40 24.45 0.04
CA ARG A 47 -3.05 25.02 0.22
C ARG A 47 -2.67 25.14 1.70
N SER A 48 -3.66 25.31 2.57
CA SER A 48 -3.43 25.43 4.02
C SER A 48 -3.41 24.04 4.67
N PRO A 49 -2.52 23.80 5.65
CA PRO A 49 -2.49 22.54 6.37
C PRO A 49 -3.69 22.39 7.31
N LEU A 50 -4.08 21.16 7.60
CA LEU A 50 -5.05 20.84 8.68
C LEU A 50 -4.53 21.32 10.04
N ARG A 51 -3.20 21.35 10.19
CA ARG A 51 -2.50 21.80 11.39
C ARG A 51 -1.33 22.71 11.05
N PRO A 52 -1.53 24.03 11.09
CA PRO A 52 -0.43 24.97 10.88
C PRO A 52 0.56 24.89 12.04
N SER A 53 1.86 24.95 11.72
CA SER A 53 2.90 25.09 12.73
C SER A 53 2.74 26.42 13.49
N ILE A 54 3.43 26.57 14.63
CA ILE A 54 3.43 27.83 15.39
C ILE A 54 3.83 29.00 14.49
N LEU A 55 4.88 28.85 13.69
CA LEU A 55 5.33 29.86 12.74
C LEU A 55 4.23 30.23 11.73
N HIS A 56 3.52 29.24 11.16
CA HIS A 56 2.40 29.51 10.25
C HIS A 56 1.28 30.30 10.94
N ARG A 57 0.95 29.97 12.19
CA ARG A 57 -0.07 30.68 12.96
C ARG A 57 0.35 32.12 13.25
N LEU A 58 1.63 32.36 13.56
CA LEU A 58 2.18 33.70 13.76
C LEU A 58 2.13 34.56 12.49
N LEU A 59 2.27 33.95 11.31
CA LEU A 59 2.09 34.60 10.01
C LEU A 59 0.61 34.77 9.60
N GLY A 60 -0.34 34.54 10.52
CA GLY A 60 -1.77 34.73 10.29
C GLY A 60 -2.45 33.62 9.48
N HIS A 61 -1.75 32.52 9.17
CA HIS A 61 -2.36 31.41 8.45
C HIS A 61 -3.29 30.60 9.35
N ARG A 62 -4.53 30.42 8.90
CA ARG A 62 -5.54 29.59 9.55
C ARG A 62 -5.39 28.13 9.14
N ALA A 63 -5.82 27.22 10.02
CA ALA A 63 -5.95 25.82 9.67
C ALA A 63 -6.99 25.65 8.57
N ALA A 64 -6.72 24.75 7.61
CA ALA A 64 -7.74 24.32 6.67
C ALA A 64 -8.83 23.54 7.41
N GLN A 65 -10.07 23.78 7.03
CA GLN A 65 -11.17 22.88 7.36
C GLN A 65 -11.14 21.70 6.38
N PRO A 66 -11.41 20.46 6.85
CA PRO A 66 -11.60 19.32 5.98
C PRO A 66 -12.75 19.58 4.99
N VAL A 67 -12.55 19.21 3.73
CA VAL A 67 -13.52 19.46 2.63
C VAL A 67 -13.97 18.19 1.93
N LEU A 68 -13.25 17.07 2.07
CA LEU A 68 -13.65 15.80 1.45
C LEU A 68 -14.78 15.14 2.25
N SER A 69 -15.72 14.52 1.55
CA SER A 69 -16.85 13.81 2.16
C SER A 69 -16.36 12.66 3.04
N ALA A 70 -17.20 12.24 3.98
CA ALA A 70 -16.93 11.08 4.82
C ALA A 70 -16.75 9.80 3.99
N LEU A 71 -17.32 9.70 2.79
CA LEU A 71 -17.18 8.51 1.93
C LEU A 71 -16.03 8.60 0.92
N ASP A 72 -15.28 9.69 0.89
CA ASP A 72 -14.17 9.85 -0.06
C ASP A 72 -12.94 9.04 0.35
N SER A 73 -12.23 8.49 -0.64
CA SER A 73 -10.89 7.93 -0.47
C SER A 73 -9.89 9.07 -0.26
N LYS A 74 -9.23 9.08 0.89
CA LYS A 74 -8.42 10.21 1.34
C LYS A 74 -7.38 9.85 2.37
N PHE A 75 -6.33 10.66 2.46
CA PHE A 75 -5.50 10.74 3.66
C PHE A 75 -5.88 12.00 4.45
N GLY A 76 -5.92 11.86 5.78
CA GLY A 76 -6.35 12.91 6.69
C GLY A 76 -7.79 13.39 6.48
N GLY A 77 -8.17 14.44 7.20
CA GLY A 77 -9.53 14.99 7.21
C GLY A 77 -10.45 14.33 8.24
N ILE A 78 -11.75 14.33 7.98
CA ILE A 78 -12.76 13.71 8.86
C ILE A 78 -13.03 12.28 8.37
N PRO A 79 -12.75 11.24 9.16
CA PRO A 79 -12.99 9.86 8.76
C PRO A 79 -14.47 9.50 8.73
N TYR A 80 -14.81 8.48 7.94
CA TYR A 80 -16.07 7.75 8.11
C TYR A 80 -16.05 6.95 9.42
N VAL A 81 -17.14 7.01 10.18
CA VAL A 81 -17.33 6.23 11.42
C VAL A 81 -18.81 5.91 11.57
N GLU A 82 -19.14 4.68 11.98
CA GLU A 82 -20.51 4.28 12.31
C GLU A 82 -20.71 4.09 13.83
N GLU A 83 -19.62 3.80 14.54
CA GLU A 83 -19.57 3.50 15.96
C GLU A 83 -19.66 4.80 16.79
N ALA A 84 -20.66 4.86 17.67
CA ALA A 84 -20.88 6.05 18.51
C ALA A 84 -19.84 6.21 19.63
N ASP A 85 -19.22 5.11 20.04
CA ASP A 85 -18.26 4.99 21.15
C ASP A 85 -16.81 4.83 20.69
N LEU A 86 -16.53 5.05 19.40
CA LEU A 86 -15.16 5.00 18.88
C LEU A 86 -14.29 6.07 19.55
N THR A 87 -13.39 5.63 20.41
CA THR A 87 -12.41 6.52 21.03
C THR A 87 -11.25 6.84 20.08
N TRP A 88 -10.86 8.11 20.03
CA TRP A 88 -9.67 8.60 19.33
C TRP A 88 -8.46 8.71 20.26
N ASP A 89 -8.59 8.26 21.50
CA ASP A 89 -7.53 8.39 22.49
C ASP A 89 -6.27 7.62 22.07
N GLY A 90 -5.17 8.36 21.83
CA GLY A 90 -3.92 7.81 21.30
C GLY A 90 -3.90 7.53 19.79
N PHE A 91 -5.04 7.56 19.10
CA PHE A 91 -5.15 7.26 17.67
C PHE A 91 -5.21 8.53 16.81
N HIS A 92 -4.44 8.51 15.73
CA HIS A 92 -4.51 9.52 14.68
C HIS A 92 -4.98 8.85 13.38
N PHE A 93 -5.91 9.50 12.68
CA PHE A 93 -6.41 9.06 11.39
C PHE A 93 -5.31 9.15 10.33
N LEU A 94 -5.03 8.03 9.65
CA LEU A 94 -4.11 8.01 8.52
C LEU A 94 -4.86 8.31 7.23
N GLY A 95 -5.83 7.45 6.90
CA GLY A 95 -6.59 7.56 5.67
C GLY A 95 -7.59 6.42 5.52
N GLN A 96 -8.37 6.50 4.46
CA GLN A 96 -9.39 5.53 4.12
C GLN A 96 -9.51 5.34 2.61
N LEU A 97 -10.00 4.17 2.21
CA LEU A 97 -10.24 3.74 0.85
C LEU A 97 -11.71 3.35 0.72
N ASN A 98 -12.44 4.01 -0.17
CA ASN A 98 -13.77 3.58 -0.56
C ASN A 98 -13.67 2.77 -1.87
N PHE A 99 -13.90 1.47 -1.78
CA PHE A 99 -13.77 0.56 -2.90
C PHE A 99 -14.74 0.86 -4.05
N ALA A 100 -15.85 1.56 -3.79
CA ALA A 100 -16.77 2.00 -4.84
C ALA A 100 -16.17 3.10 -5.75
N GLN A 101 -15.09 3.77 -5.32
CA GLN A 101 -14.40 4.80 -6.12
C GLN A 101 -13.30 4.23 -7.02
N LEU A 102 -13.06 2.91 -6.97
CA LEU A 102 -11.99 2.24 -7.72
C LEU A 102 -12.51 1.74 -9.07
N SER A 103 -12.64 2.64 -10.05
CA SER A 103 -13.26 2.38 -11.34
C SER A 103 -12.64 1.22 -12.14
N ASP A 104 -11.35 0.90 -11.92
CA ASP A 104 -10.63 -0.18 -12.59
C ASP A 104 -9.92 -1.13 -11.61
N ALA A 105 -10.54 -1.40 -10.46
CA ALA A 105 -9.94 -2.26 -9.44
C ALA A 105 -9.65 -3.68 -9.98
N PRO A 106 -8.46 -4.26 -9.67
CA PRO A 106 -8.20 -5.68 -9.85
C PRO A 106 -9.33 -6.55 -9.31
N ALA A 107 -9.63 -7.66 -9.98
CA ALA A 107 -10.72 -8.57 -9.60
C ALA A 107 -10.56 -9.19 -8.20
N THR A 108 -9.34 -9.18 -7.66
CA THR A 108 -9.03 -9.65 -6.32
C THR A 108 -9.49 -8.69 -5.22
N LEU A 109 -9.82 -7.44 -5.54
CA LEU A 109 -10.25 -6.44 -4.57
C LEU A 109 -11.79 -6.40 -4.43
N PRO A 110 -12.30 -6.04 -3.24
CA PRO A 110 -13.71 -5.72 -3.07
C PRO A 110 -14.20 -4.65 -4.05
N ARG A 111 -15.46 -4.75 -4.48
CA ARG A 111 -16.10 -3.74 -5.35
C ARG A 111 -16.79 -2.62 -4.59
N ARG A 112 -17.00 -2.81 -3.29
CA ARG A 112 -17.69 -1.90 -2.38
C ARG A 112 -17.13 -2.05 -0.98
N GLY A 113 -17.47 -1.11 -0.12
CA GLY A 113 -17.00 -1.04 1.26
C GLY A 113 -15.95 0.03 1.47
N LEU A 114 -15.70 0.37 2.73
CA LEU A 114 -14.75 1.40 3.13
C LEU A 114 -13.78 0.83 4.15
N PHE A 115 -12.50 0.86 3.79
CA PHE A 115 -11.40 0.43 4.62
C PHE A 115 -10.67 1.64 5.17
N ALA A 116 -10.44 1.68 6.48
CA ALA A 116 -9.78 2.82 7.12
C ALA A 116 -8.66 2.36 8.06
N LEU A 117 -7.63 3.20 8.16
CA LEU A 117 -6.47 2.99 9.01
C LEU A 117 -6.29 4.17 9.97
N ASP A 118 -6.11 3.84 11.24
CA ASP A 118 -5.72 4.79 12.28
C ASP A 118 -4.44 4.30 12.96
N ARG A 119 -3.47 5.19 13.19
CA ARG A 119 -2.20 4.85 13.87
C ARG A 119 -2.26 5.26 15.34
N ASN A 120 -1.91 4.33 16.22
CA ASN A 120 -1.75 4.59 17.65
C ASN A 120 -0.38 5.20 17.96
N HIS A 121 -0.30 6.50 18.19
CA HIS A 121 0.97 7.17 18.47
C HIS A 121 1.58 6.90 19.84
N ARG A 122 0.90 6.16 20.72
CA ARG A 122 1.41 5.80 22.05
C ARG A 122 2.31 4.57 22.03
N VAL A 123 2.28 3.79 20.93
CA VAL A 123 3.09 2.59 20.79
C VAL A 123 4.13 2.80 19.69
N PRO A 124 5.34 2.21 19.81
CA PRO A 124 6.38 2.34 18.80
C PRO A 124 5.92 1.93 17.40
N ASP A 125 6.48 2.59 16.39
CA ASP A 125 6.40 2.13 15.00
C ASP A 125 7.05 0.73 14.97
N CYS A 126 6.40 -0.27 14.36
CA CYS A 126 6.75 -1.71 14.42
C CYS A 126 6.20 -2.51 15.62
N THR A 127 5.04 -2.15 16.16
CA THR A 127 4.27 -3.05 17.04
C THR A 127 2.98 -3.51 16.36
N ALA A 128 2.53 -4.74 16.60
CA ALA A 128 1.30 -5.25 15.97
C ALA A 128 0.04 -4.42 16.34
N SER A 129 0.04 -3.81 17.54
CA SER A 129 -1.01 -2.90 18.00
C SER A 129 -0.84 -1.45 17.51
N ALA A 130 0.09 -1.21 16.59
CA ALA A 130 0.37 0.11 16.05
C ALA A 130 -0.80 0.71 15.30
N PHE A 131 -1.67 -0.13 14.74
CA PHE A 131 -2.77 0.30 13.91
C PHE A 131 -4.09 -0.25 14.38
N ARG A 132 -5.12 0.56 14.20
CA ARG A 132 -6.51 0.13 14.18
C ARG A 132 -6.94 0.08 12.73
N VAL A 133 -7.33 -1.10 12.29
CA VAL A 133 -7.96 -1.36 10.99
C VAL A 133 -9.47 -1.31 11.19
N ARG A 134 -10.17 -0.60 10.31
CA ARG A 134 -11.64 -0.53 10.33
C ARG A 134 -12.18 -0.91 8.95
N TRP A 135 -13.22 -1.72 8.93
CA TRP A 135 -13.89 -2.15 7.71
C TRP A 135 -15.39 -1.94 7.82
N TYR A 136 -15.93 -1.22 6.85
CA TYR A 136 -17.36 -0.97 6.71
C TYR A 136 -17.80 -1.57 5.38
N PRO A 137 -18.42 -2.76 5.36
CA PRO A 137 -18.79 -3.43 4.10
C PRO A 137 -19.81 -2.66 3.26
N GLU A 138 -20.69 -1.90 3.92
CA GLU A 138 -21.82 -1.19 3.30
C GLU A 138 -21.95 0.24 3.83
N PRO A 139 -20.94 1.10 3.57
CA PRO A 139 -20.86 2.43 4.11
C PRO A 139 -21.86 3.34 3.42
N THR A 140 -22.63 4.12 4.19
CA THR A 140 -23.55 5.13 3.67
C THR A 140 -23.49 6.39 4.52
N GLU A 141 -23.83 7.54 3.92
CA GLU A 141 -23.90 8.81 4.68
C GLU A 141 -24.92 8.75 5.80
N ALA A 142 -26.03 8.03 5.62
CA ALA A 142 -27.08 7.86 6.64
C ALA A 142 -26.60 7.07 7.87
N ARG A 143 -25.63 6.15 7.70
CA ARG A 143 -25.00 5.40 8.79
C ARG A 143 -23.85 6.15 9.44
N ALA A 144 -23.33 7.19 8.78
CA ALA A 144 -22.23 7.98 9.30
C ALA A 144 -22.63 8.70 10.59
N ARG A 145 -21.74 8.67 11.58
CA ARG A 145 -21.88 9.44 12.81
C ARG A 145 -21.04 10.71 12.73
N PRO A 146 -21.53 11.84 13.29
CA PRO A 146 -20.71 13.02 13.45
C PRO A 146 -19.50 12.72 14.34
N VAL A 147 -18.32 13.11 13.89
CA VAL A 147 -17.07 12.93 14.62
C VAL A 147 -16.36 14.27 14.72
N SER A 148 -15.88 14.61 15.91
CA SER A 148 -14.97 15.74 16.07
C SER A 148 -13.66 15.43 15.33
N PRO A 149 -13.14 16.31 14.45
CA PRO A 149 -12.00 16.00 13.60
C PRO A 149 -10.83 15.44 14.42
N PRO A 150 -10.44 14.16 14.21
CA PRO A 150 -9.39 13.58 14.99
C PRO A 150 -8.04 14.19 14.60
N ARG A 151 -7.01 13.82 15.36
CA ARG A 151 -5.65 14.04 14.89
C ARG A 151 -5.43 13.25 13.61
N CYS A 152 -4.82 13.87 12.62
CA CYS A 152 -4.41 13.22 11.38
C CYS A 152 -2.90 12.96 11.43
N ILE A 153 -2.47 11.87 10.79
CA ILE A 153 -1.07 11.56 10.57
C ILE A 153 -0.46 12.58 9.61
N GLY A 154 -1.11 12.76 8.46
CA GLY A 154 -0.76 13.77 7.48
C GLY A 154 -1.05 15.18 7.97
N ARG A 155 -0.21 16.12 7.55
CA ARG A 155 -0.39 17.55 7.79
C ARG A 155 -1.43 18.20 6.88
N TRP A 156 -1.74 17.59 5.73
CA TRP A 156 -2.77 18.03 4.79
C TRP A 156 -3.82 16.94 4.58
N GLU A 157 -5.05 17.35 4.27
CA GLU A 157 -6.05 16.46 3.68
C GLU A 157 -5.74 16.31 2.19
N THR A 158 -5.77 15.08 1.70
CA THR A 158 -5.52 14.77 0.29
C THR A 158 -6.57 13.82 -0.26
N ARG A 159 -6.95 14.04 -1.51
CA ARG A 159 -7.72 13.10 -2.30
C ARG A 159 -6.79 12.04 -2.87
N MET A 160 -7.23 10.79 -2.86
CA MET A 160 -6.55 9.70 -3.54
C MET A 160 -6.98 9.66 -5.01
N GLN A 161 -6.01 9.73 -5.92
CA GLN A 161 -6.18 9.46 -7.35
C GLN A 161 -5.69 8.05 -7.66
N PHE A 162 -6.52 7.24 -8.32
CA PHE A 162 -6.21 5.86 -8.65
C PHE A 162 -5.79 5.73 -10.11
N ILE A 163 -4.63 5.11 -10.33
CA ILE A 163 -4.02 4.94 -11.65
C ILE A 163 -3.83 3.43 -11.86
N PRO A 164 -4.45 2.83 -12.88
CA PRO A 164 -4.23 1.43 -13.22
C PRO A 164 -2.75 1.14 -13.51
N GLY A 165 -2.24 0.06 -12.95
CA GLY A 165 -0.86 -0.32 -13.04
C GLY A 165 -0.66 -1.84 -13.02
N TRP A 166 0.61 -2.21 -13.11
CA TRP A 166 1.07 -3.59 -12.98
C TRP A 166 2.25 -3.61 -12.02
N SER A 167 2.38 -4.70 -11.29
CA SER A 167 3.50 -4.97 -10.41
C SER A 167 4.17 -6.29 -10.78
N LEU A 168 5.44 -6.41 -10.44
CA LEU A 168 6.19 -7.67 -10.49
C LEU A 168 6.45 -8.19 -9.08
N PRO A 169 6.68 -9.51 -8.92
CA PRO A 169 7.18 -10.07 -7.67
C PRO A 169 8.44 -9.33 -7.23
N GLY A 170 8.60 -9.12 -5.92
CA GLY A 170 9.82 -8.59 -5.32
C GLY A 170 10.67 -9.68 -4.68
N GLY A 171 11.92 -9.35 -4.38
CA GLY A 171 12.80 -10.14 -3.51
C GLY A 171 13.01 -11.57 -4.02
N ALA A 172 12.93 -12.53 -3.11
CA ALA A 172 13.19 -13.94 -3.42
C ALA A 172 12.24 -14.51 -4.49
N GLU A 173 11.02 -13.99 -4.63
CA GLU A 173 10.08 -14.45 -5.67
C GLU A 173 10.47 -13.99 -7.07
N TRP A 174 11.12 -12.83 -7.19
CA TRP A 174 11.65 -12.33 -8.45
C TRP A 174 12.85 -13.13 -8.94
N GLU A 175 13.68 -13.60 -8.01
CA GLU A 175 14.90 -14.35 -8.28
C GLU A 175 14.67 -15.87 -8.34
N ALA A 176 13.50 -16.35 -7.88
CA ALA A 176 13.13 -17.76 -7.83
C ALA A 176 13.38 -18.58 -9.12
N PRO A 177 13.14 -18.06 -10.35
CA PRO A 177 13.36 -18.84 -11.56
C PRO A 177 14.84 -18.94 -11.97
N LEU A 178 15.74 -18.19 -11.33
CA LEU A 178 17.17 -18.23 -11.63
C LEU A 178 17.88 -19.37 -10.88
N PRO A 179 18.91 -19.99 -11.49
CA PRO A 179 19.73 -20.97 -10.79
C PRO A 179 20.49 -20.32 -9.63
N ALA A 180 20.58 -21.05 -8.51
CA ALA A 180 21.33 -20.62 -7.34
C ALA A 180 22.84 -20.56 -7.64
N GLY A 181 23.54 -19.58 -7.04
CA GLY A 181 25.00 -19.49 -7.08
C GLY A 181 25.61 -18.90 -8.36
N VAL A 182 24.81 -18.28 -9.24
CA VAL A 182 25.26 -17.68 -10.51
C VAL A 182 25.24 -16.16 -10.44
N THR A 183 26.17 -15.56 -9.69
CA THR A 183 26.18 -14.11 -9.38
C THR A 183 26.02 -13.21 -10.61
N GLN A 184 26.75 -13.48 -11.70
CA GLN A 184 26.70 -12.66 -12.90
C GLN A 184 25.31 -12.65 -13.55
N LEU A 185 24.57 -13.76 -13.50
CA LEU A 185 23.23 -13.84 -14.04
C LEU A 185 22.22 -13.08 -13.16
N HIS A 186 22.37 -13.18 -11.84
CA HIS A 186 21.56 -12.42 -10.87
C HIS A 186 21.78 -10.90 -11.01
N GLU A 187 23.04 -10.47 -11.21
CA GLU A 187 23.37 -9.07 -11.49
C GLU A 187 22.75 -8.57 -12.79
N ALA A 188 22.86 -9.35 -13.87
CA ALA A 188 22.28 -9.00 -15.16
C ALA A 188 20.74 -8.94 -15.12
N TRP A 189 20.11 -9.87 -14.39
CA TRP A 189 18.67 -9.90 -14.15
C TRP A 189 18.19 -8.66 -13.38
N THR A 190 18.88 -8.33 -12.29
CA THR A 190 18.58 -7.14 -11.48
C THR A 190 18.76 -5.85 -12.27
N ALA A 191 19.84 -5.75 -13.07
CA ALA A 191 20.10 -4.59 -13.92
C ALA A 191 19.06 -4.43 -15.05
N TRP A 192 18.47 -5.53 -15.51
CA TRP A 192 17.43 -5.52 -16.55
C TRP A 192 16.04 -5.10 -16.03
N THR A 193 15.82 -5.09 -14.71
CA THR A 193 14.50 -4.89 -14.08
C THR A 193 13.62 -3.90 -14.86
N PRO A 194 12.50 -4.36 -15.42
CA PRO A 194 11.75 -3.64 -16.44
C PRO A 194 11.00 -2.44 -15.85
N SER A 195 10.94 -1.35 -16.62
CA SER A 195 10.22 -0.14 -16.23
C SER A 195 8.70 -0.34 -16.25
N GLY A 196 7.96 0.48 -15.48
CA GLY A 196 6.50 0.43 -15.41
C GLY A 196 5.90 -0.57 -14.42
N TYR A 197 6.73 -1.39 -13.77
CA TYR A 197 6.28 -2.42 -12.82
C TYR A 197 6.60 -2.12 -11.35
N LEU A 198 7.56 -1.24 -11.10
CA LEU A 198 8.03 -0.90 -9.75
C LEU A 198 7.94 0.61 -9.51
N GLU A 199 6.95 1.27 -10.13
CA GLU A 199 6.82 2.73 -10.09
C GLU A 199 6.71 3.26 -8.66
N ASP A 200 6.06 2.51 -7.78
CA ASP A 200 5.88 2.88 -6.37
C ASP A 200 7.13 2.66 -5.52
N GLU A 201 8.07 1.86 -5.99
CA GLU A 201 9.38 1.62 -5.35
C GLU A 201 10.43 2.62 -5.89
N GLN A 202 10.27 3.10 -7.13
CA GLN A 202 11.18 4.04 -7.79
C GLN A 202 10.79 5.51 -7.61
N ARG A 203 9.52 5.81 -7.32
CA ARG A 203 9.00 7.19 -7.20
C ARG A 203 8.41 7.43 -5.81
N PRO A 204 9.05 8.27 -4.98
CA PRO A 204 8.52 8.63 -3.68
C PRO A 204 7.12 9.26 -3.77
N GLY A 205 6.24 8.93 -2.83
CA GLY A 205 4.88 9.51 -2.78
C GLY A 205 3.86 8.78 -3.64
N LEU A 206 4.20 7.59 -4.14
CA LEU A 206 3.28 6.71 -4.84
C LEU A 206 2.99 5.49 -3.97
N HIS A 207 1.72 5.27 -3.66
CA HIS A 207 1.27 4.10 -2.91
C HIS A 207 0.72 3.04 -3.88
N ARG A 208 0.55 1.79 -3.42
CA ARG A 208 0.06 0.70 -4.27
C ARG A 208 -1.01 -0.14 -3.58
N LEU A 209 -2.14 -0.32 -4.23
CA LEU A 209 -3.23 -1.21 -3.82
C LEU A 209 -3.20 -2.49 -4.67
N SER A 210 -3.27 -3.66 -4.02
CA SER A 210 -3.10 -4.97 -4.65
C SER A 210 -1.70 -5.14 -5.28
N GLY A 211 -1.59 -6.16 -6.14
CA GLY A 211 -0.35 -6.53 -6.81
C GLY A 211 0.50 -7.49 -5.97
N HIS A 212 1.76 -7.57 -6.34
CA HIS A 212 2.75 -8.36 -5.61
C HIS A 212 3.20 -7.69 -4.32
N ARG A 213 3.84 -8.47 -3.45
CA ARG A 213 4.61 -7.93 -2.33
C ARG A 213 5.87 -7.25 -2.87
N SER A 214 6.22 -6.10 -2.30
CA SER A 214 7.50 -5.44 -2.58
C SER A 214 8.68 -6.18 -1.96
N ALA A 215 9.87 -6.04 -2.55
CA ALA A 215 11.06 -6.81 -2.19
C ALA A 215 11.47 -6.67 -0.70
N GLY A 216 11.25 -5.51 -0.07
CA GLY A 216 11.58 -5.28 1.34
C GLY A 216 10.71 -6.06 2.34
N LEU A 217 9.60 -6.67 1.90
CA LEU A 217 8.68 -7.37 2.79
C LEU A 217 9.14 -8.76 3.24
N ASP A 218 10.27 -9.28 2.77
CA ASP A 218 10.68 -10.65 3.13
C ASP A 218 11.02 -10.81 4.64
N GLU A 219 11.43 -9.73 5.31
CA GLU A 219 11.77 -9.70 6.74
C GLU A 219 11.14 -8.47 7.44
N PRO A 220 9.82 -8.48 7.71
CA PRO A 220 9.17 -7.34 8.33
C PRO A 220 9.60 -7.17 9.79
N TYR A 221 9.64 -5.92 10.26
CA TYR A 221 9.96 -5.60 11.66
C TYR A 221 9.00 -6.21 12.68
N SER A 222 7.72 -6.36 12.30
CA SER A 222 6.70 -6.94 13.17
C SER A 222 5.55 -7.52 12.36
N PHE A 223 5.45 -8.84 12.31
CA PHE A 223 4.29 -9.51 11.74
C PHE A 223 3.62 -10.37 12.81
N VAL A 224 2.33 -10.10 13.05
CA VAL A 224 1.50 -10.92 13.94
C VAL A 224 0.23 -11.28 13.16
N PRO A 225 0.05 -12.56 12.78
CA PRO A 225 -1.12 -12.98 12.04
C PRO A 225 -2.39 -12.89 12.91
N PRO A 226 -3.58 -12.75 12.32
CA PRO A 226 -4.83 -12.89 13.05
C PRO A 226 -4.97 -14.32 13.61
N PRO A 227 -5.69 -14.51 14.73
CA PRO A 227 -5.91 -15.84 15.28
C PRO A 227 -6.53 -16.81 14.26
N GLY A 228 -6.00 -18.03 14.22
CA GLY A 228 -6.47 -19.11 13.33
C GLY A 228 -5.98 -19.02 11.89
N ARG A 229 -5.02 -18.15 11.57
CA ARG A 229 -4.37 -18.07 10.25
C ARG A 229 -2.92 -18.54 10.31
N ASP A 230 -2.37 -18.84 9.14
CA ASP A 230 -0.97 -19.23 8.98
C ASP A 230 -0.03 -18.16 9.57
N SER A 231 1.02 -18.57 10.26
CA SER A 231 2.04 -17.67 10.78
C SER A 231 3.06 -17.22 9.74
N SER A 232 3.09 -17.89 8.59
CA SER A 232 3.96 -17.56 7.48
C SER A 232 3.48 -16.29 6.78
N LEU A 233 4.35 -15.28 6.73
CA LEU A 233 4.13 -14.08 5.94
C LEU A 233 3.83 -14.39 4.47
N ARG A 234 4.41 -15.48 3.94
CA ARG A 234 4.23 -15.90 2.55
C ARG A 234 2.77 -16.25 2.22
N ALA A 235 1.97 -16.62 3.22
CA ALA A 235 0.55 -16.91 3.07
C ALA A 235 -0.33 -15.66 2.88
N TYR A 236 0.23 -14.44 3.01
CA TYR A 236 -0.52 -13.19 2.96
C TYR A 236 -0.26 -12.41 1.68
N ALA A 237 -1.34 -11.88 1.09
CA ALA A 237 -1.25 -10.96 -0.03
C ALA A 237 -1.06 -9.52 0.45
N GLN A 238 -0.41 -8.69 -0.36
CA GLN A 238 -0.37 -7.25 -0.14
C GLN A 238 -1.72 -6.63 -0.52
N LEU A 239 -2.43 -6.07 0.46
CA LEU A 239 -3.61 -5.26 0.20
C LEU A 239 -3.21 -3.83 -0.19
N LEU A 240 -2.36 -3.18 0.61
CA LEU A 240 -1.96 -1.79 0.43
C LEU A 240 -0.51 -1.60 0.87
N ARG A 241 0.33 -0.98 0.04
CA ARG A 241 1.62 -0.41 0.41
C ARG A 241 1.47 1.10 0.53
N ILE A 242 1.95 1.66 1.63
CA ILE A 242 1.88 3.08 1.97
C ILE A 242 3.32 3.62 2.09
N ASP A 243 3.76 4.30 1.03
CA ASP A 243 5.00 5.05 1.04
C ASP A 243 4.89 6.38 1.81
N PHE A 244 6.02 7.04 2.07
CA PHE A 244 6.08 8.44 2.46
C PHE A 244 5.37 9.31 1.43
N ASP A 245 4.64 10.34 1.87
CA ASP A 245 3.90 11.20 0.97
C ASP A 245 4.02 12.68 1.34
N ASN A 246 4.74 13.42 0.50
CA ASN A 246 4.88 14.87 0.58
C ASN A 246 3.54 15.60 0.47
N ALA A 247 2.62 15.14 -0.37
CA ALA A 247 1.34 15.81 -0.57
C ALA A 247 0.52 15.74 0.72
N SER A 248 0.40 14.57 1.34
CA SER A 248 -0.28 14.42 2.63
C SER A 248 0.56 14.96 3.79
N GLY A 249 1.88 15.04 3.63
CA GLY A 249 2.81 15.57 4.61
C GLY A 249 3.03 14.63 5.80
N PHE A 250 3.09 13.32 5.55
CA PHE A 250 3.54 12.33 6.52
C PHE A 250 4.78 11.59 6.01
N HIS A 251 5.66 11.20 6.93
CA HIS A 251 6.89 10.48 6.67
C HIS A 251 7.08 9.38 7.72
N TRP A 252 7.72 8.29 7.32
CA TRP A 252 7.93 7.11 8.17
C TRP A 252 9.42 6.81 8.40
N GLY A 253 10.28 7.82 8.25
CA GLY A 253 11.73 7.65 8.26
C GLY A 253 12.19 6.90 7.01
N THR A 254 12.93 5.80 7.20
CA THR A 254 13.37 4.89 6.14
C THR A 254 12.41 3.72 5.91
N ASN A 255 11.27 3.69 6.61
CA ASN A 255 10.34 2.56 6.57
C ASN A 255 9.19 2.80 5.59
N GLN A 256 8.61 1.72 5.10
CA GLN A 256 7.35 1.72 4.35
C GLN A 256 6.31 0.91 5.11
N GLY A 257 5.06 1.40 5.10
CA GLY A 257 3.94 0.73 5.74
C GLY A 257 3.26 -0.24 4.79
N TYR A 258 2.95 -1.44 5.25
CA TYR A 258 2.30 -2.47 4.44
C TYR A 258 1.09 -3.02 5.16
N VAL A 259 0.00 -3.15 4.43
CA VAL A 259 -1.22 -3.81 4.87
C VAL A 259 -1.30 -5.14 4.13
N LEU A 260 -1.31 -6.21 4.90
CA LEU A 260 -1.33 -7.58 4.41
C LEU A 260 -2.65 -8.23 4.80
N ILE A 261 -3.17 -9.09 3.94
CA ILE A 261 -4.42 -9.82 4.19
C ILE A 261 -4.30 -11.26 3.72
N HIS A 262 -4.83 -12.19 4.52
CA HIS A 262 -4.90 -13.58 4.11
C HIS A 262 -5.91 -13.72 2.95
N PRO A 263 -5.60 -14.47 1.87
CA PRO A 263 -6.50 -14.61 0.72
C PRO A 263 -7.92 -15.07 1.07
N GLU A 264 -8.07 -15.95 2.07
CA GLU A 264 -9.39 -16.37 2.56
C GLU A 264 -10.17 -15.24 3.23
N ASP A 265 -9.51 -14.38 4.01
CA ASP A 265 -10.17 -13.23 4.66
C ASP A 265 -10.57 -12.19 3.62
N LEU A 266 -9.74 -11.99 2.59
CA LEU A 266 -10.05 -11.14 1.45
C LEU A 266 -11.26 -11.68 0.65
N ALA A 267 -11.28 -12.99 0.36
CA ALA A 267 -12.39 -13.65 -0.34
C ALA A 267 -13.69 -13.61 0.47
N ALA A 268 -13.60 -13.71 1.80
CA ALA A 268 -14.74 -13.58 2.72
C ALA A 268 -15.14 -12.12 3.00
N ASN A 269 -14.46 -11.14 2.40
CA ASN A 269 -14.71 -9.72 2.59
C ASN A 269 -14.58 -9.25 4.06
N GLN A 270 -13.59 -9.81 4.77
CA GLN A 270 -13.27 -9.54 6.18
C GLN A 270 -12.00 -8.69 6.31
N LEU A 271 -12.01 -7.48 5.76
CA LEU A 271 -10.82 -6.63 5.69
C LEU A 271 -10.38 -6.08 7.06
N GLU A 272 -11.24 -6.13 8.09
CA GLU A 272 -10.87 -5.86 9.48
C GLU A 272 -9.80 -6.80 10.03
N ARG A 273 -9.60 -7.97 9.38
CA ARG A 273 -8.55 -8.93 9.72
C ARG A 273 -7.21 -8.63 9.04
N ALA A 274 -7.10 -7.54 8.29
CA ALA A 274 -5.83 -7.15 7.69
C ALA A 274 -4.79 -6.80 8.78
N VAL A 275 -3.52 -7.11 8.50
CA VAL A 275 -2.38 -6.87 9.40
C VAL A 275 -1.56 -5.74 8.83
N VAL A 276 -1.17 -4.79 9.68
CA VAL A 276 -0.25 -3.72 9.28
C VAL A 276 1.15 -4.05 9.78
N THR A 277 2.12 -4.01 8.88
CA THR A 277 3.54 -4.26 9.14
C THR A 277 4.42 -3.19 8.50
N TRP A 278 5.70 -3.20 8.84
CA TRP A 278 6.72 -2.28 8.34
C TRP A 278 7.92 -3.06 7.85
N ALA A 279 8.54 -2.54 6.80
CA ALA A 279 9.86 -2.94 6.38
C ALA A 279 10.66 -1.72 5.93
N ASN A 280 11.98 -1.86 5.85
CA ASN A 280 12.81 -0.82 5.26
C ASN A 280 12.46 -0.64 3.78
N ALA A 281 12.53 0.63 3.36
CA ALA A 281 12.53 1.02 1.95
C ALA A 281 13.78 0.54 1.23
#